data_AF-G2YVL2-F1
#
_entry.id   AF-G2YVL2-F1
#
_cell.length_a   1.000
_cell.length_b   1.000
_cell.length_c   1.000
_cell.angle_alpha   90.00
_cell.angle_beta   90.00
_cell.angle_gamma   90.00
#
_symmetry.space_group_name_H-M   'P 1'
#
loop_
_entity.id
_entity.type
_entity.pdbx_description
1 polymer ?
#
loop_
_entity_poly.entity_id
_entity_poly.type
_entity_poly.pdbx_seq_one_letter_code
_entity_poly.pdbx_strand_id
1 'polypeptide(L)'
;MLPSNLRHIPRSLSKSSLSISISKAISASISTSTSSPTHSRRQFASTASKKDQNRIYSPVRYPPDLATHISTSTSTSKPLLTLWTTSYCSTCKTVSPLLRAILESGVGEKEGGVLFAEIEYDAPDIMNEGLGMRYMVRSVPSLVGFWRGEVMGGEGERLGSREIQELGREGLEEWVRACARKGGEWREGHPGGEGLFGGLWKGWGK
;
A
#
# COMPACT_ATOMS: atom_id res chain seq x y z
N MET A 1 -10.09 71.74 -0.85
CA MET A 1 -10.09 70.58 -1.77
C MET A 1 -11.02 69.52 -1.19
N LEU A 2 -11.73 68.79 -2.06
CA LEU A 2 -12.53 67.58 -1.79
C LEU A 2 -11.87 66.40 -2.55
N PRO A 3 -12.31 65.12 -2.41
CA PRO A 3 -13.40 64.57 -1.59
C PRO A 3 -12.82 63.78 -0.38
N SER A 4 -13.20 62.59 0.11
CA SER A 4 -14.16 61.54 -0.32
C SER A 4 -14.36 60.47 0.80
N ASN A 5 -15.44 59.67 0.69
CA ASN A 5 -15.64 58.34 1.32
C ASN A 5 -15.91 58.32 2.85
N LEU A 6 -16.77 57.44 3.43
CA LEU A 6 -17.48 56.25 2.89
C LEU A 6 -18.75 55.81 3.69
N ARG A 7 -19.81 55.36 2.99
CA ARG A 7 -20.88 54.36 3.35
C ARG A 7 -21.77 54.48 4.63
N HIS A 8 -22.94 55.11 4.45
CA HIS A 8 -24.31 54.53 4.52
C HIS A 8 -24.71 53.25 5.35
N ILE A 9 -25.89 53.38 5.99
CA ILE A 9 -27.00 52.38 6.21
C ILE A 9 -26.88 51.32 7.33
N PRO A 10 -27.72 51.41 8.39
CA PRO A 10 -28.18 50.27 9.21
C PRO A 10 -29.41 49.56 8.58
N ARG A 11 -29.66 48.29 8.94
CA ARG A 11 -30.50 47.34 8.17
C ARG A 11 -31.99 47.30 8.56
N SER A 12 -32.82 46.90 7.60
CA SER A 12 -34.26 46.65 7.76
C SER A 12 -34.58 45.32 8.46
N LEU A 13 -35.80 45.23 9.00
CA LEU A 13 -36.39 44.03 9.61
C LEU A 13 -36.90 43.05 8.55
N SER A 14 -36.94 41.75 8.91
CA SER A 14 -37.67 40.72 8.16
C SER A 14 -38.36 39.76 9.14
N LYS A 15 -39.52 39.21 8.75
CA LYS A 15 -40.33 38.28 9.55
C LYS A 15 -40.61 36.99 8.76
N SER A 16 -40.38 35.85 9.39
CA SER A 16 -40.98 34.55 9.04
C SER A 16 -41.17 33.77 10.36
N SER A 17 -42.39 33.49 10.81
CA SER A 17 -43.46 32.66 10.21
C SER A 17 -43.23 31.17 10.46
N LEU A 18 -44.00 30.62 11.39
CA LEU A 18 -44.04 29.20 11.75
C LEU A 18 -45.19 28.53 11.00
N SER A 19 -44.96 27.33 10.45
CA SER A 19 -46.01 26.49 9.88
C SER A 19 -46.26 25.26 10.76
N ILE A 20 -47.54 24.96 10.99
CA ILE A 20 -47.99 23.77 11.72
C ILE A 20 -48.35 22.70 10.69
N SER A 21 -47.78 21.50 10.83
CA SER A 21 -48.09 20.37 9.95
C SER A 21 -49.28 19.57 10.48
N ILE A 22 -50.28 19.31 9.65
CA ILE A 22 -51.50 18.60 10.02
C ILE A 22 -51.42 17.17 9.49
N SER A 23 -51.40 16.19 10.40
CA SER A 23 -51.38 14.76 10.07
C SER A 23 -52.70 14.33 9.39
N LYS A 24 -52.59 13.54 8.31
CA LYS A 24 -53.75 12.97 7.60
C LYS A 24 -53.94 11.50 7.98
N ALA A 25 -55.20 11.09 8.17
CA ALA A 25 -55.55 9.77 8.69
C ALA A 25 -55.19 8.60 7.74
N ILE A 26 -54.93 7.44 8.33
CA ILE A 26 -54.62 6.19 7.64
C ILE A 26 -55.93 5.51 7.22
N SER A 27 -55.99 5.02 5.98
CA SER A 27 -57.00 4.05 5.53
C SER A 27 -56.30 2.73 5.20
N ALA A 28 -56.82 1.62 5.70
CA ALA A 28 -56.18 0.30 5.58
C ALA A 28 -56.95 -0.60 4.61
N SER A 29 -56.31 -0.98 3.51
CA SER A 29 -56.82 -1.97 2.56
C SER A 29 -56.15 -3.32 2.79
N ILE A 30 -56.93 -4.38 3.00
CA ILE A 30 -56.41 -5.73 3.22
C ILE A 30 -56.18 -6.39 1.85
N SER A 31 -54.92 -6.49 1.42
CA SER A 31 -54.52 -7.26 0.24
C SER A 31 -54.09 -8.67 0.64
N THR A 32 -54.73 -9.70 0.09
CA THR A 32 -54.37 -11.11 0.31
C THR A 32 -53.02 -11.43 -0.33
N SER A 33 -52.01 -11.75 0.49
CA SER A 33 -50.64 -11.99 0.03
C SER A 33 -50.39 -13.44 -0.38
N THR A 34 -50.21 -13.71 -1.67
CA THR A 34 -49.60 -14.95 -2.17
C THR A 34 -48.10 -14.92 -1.90
N SER A 35 -47.66 -15.50 -0.78
CA SER A 35 -46.26 -15.48 -0.35
C SER A 35 -45.39 -16.48 -1.14
N SER A 36 -44.77 -16.04 -2.23
CA SER A 36 -43.60 -16.73 -2.77
C SER A 36 -42.41 -16.57 -1.81
N PRO A 37 -41.57 -17.61 -1.62
CA PRO A 37 -40.47 -17.56 -0.65
C PRO A 37 -39.39 -16.59 -1.12
N THR A 38 -39.32 -15.43 -0.46
CA THR A 38 -38.28 -14.43 -0.70
C THR A 38 -36.93 -14.93 -0.18
N HIS A 39 -36.13 -15.51 -1.07
CA HIS A 39 -34.73 -15.85 -0.78
C HIS A 39 -33.98 -14.59 -0.32
N SER A 40 -33.75 -14.49 0.99
CA SER A 40 -32.93 -13.43 1.59
C SER A 40 -31.51 -13.55 1.04
N ARG A 41 -31.18 -12.70 0.06
CA ARG A 41 -29.82 -12.56 -0.47
C ARG A 41 -28.95 -12.02 0.66
N ARG A 42 -28.21 -12.91 1.33
CA ARG A 42 -27.16 -12.54 2.28
C ARG A 42 -26.19 -11.59 1.58
N GLN A 43 -26.22 -10.31 1.95
CA GLN A 43 -25.29 -9.33 1.44
C GLN A 43 -23.92 -9.59 2.06
N PHE A 44 -22.89 -9.72 1.22
CA PHE A 44 -21.51 -9.81 1.68
C PHE A 44 -21.07 -8.42 2.18
N ALA A 45 -20.61 -8.34 3.42
CA ALA A 45 -20.12 -7.10 3.99
C ALA A 45 -18.73 -6.76 3.45
N SER A 46 -18.67 -5.99 2.37
CA SER A 46 -17.44 -5.33 1.95
C SER A 46 -17.07 -4.26 2.98
N THR A 47 -15.98 -4.45 3.72
CA THR A 47 -15.36 -3.35 4.47
C THR A 47 -14.99 -2.24 3.49
N ALA A 48 -15.21 -0.98 3.85
CA ALA A 48 -14.70 0.15 3.09
C ALA A 48 -13.19 -0.03 2.83
N SER A 49 -12.71 0.39 1.66
CA SER A 49 -11.28 0.30 1.34
C SER A 49 -10.49 1.01 2.44
N LYS A 50 -9.56 0.28 3.07
CA LYS A 50 -8.55 0.92 3.90
C LYS A 50 -7.78 1.88 2.98
N LYS A 51 -7.45 3.07 3.50
CA LYS A 51 -6.47 3.94 2.84
C LYS A 51 -5.24 3.11 2.51
N ASP A 52 -4.63 3.38 1.36
CA ASP A 52 -3.58 2.53 0.80
C ASP A 52 -2.22 2.73 1.44
N GLN A 53 -2.20 2.58 2.76
CA GLN A 53 -1.05 2.78 3.61
C GLN A 53 -0.03 1.67 3.48
N ASN A 54 1.21 2.03 3.81
CA ASN A 54 2.31 1.09 3.99
C ASN A 54 2.10 0.26 5.27
N ARG A 55 2.59 -0.98 5.28
CA ARG A 55 2.57 -1.85 6.46
C ARG A 55 3.91 -2.51 6.69
N ILE A 56 4.59 -2.07 7.75
CA ILE A 56 5.82 -2.66 8.24
C ILE A 56 5.49 -3.80 9.23
N TYR A 57 6.14 -4.95 9.06
CA TYR A 57 6.09 -6.09 9.97
C TYR A 57 7.29 -6.11 10.93
N SER A 58 7.21 -6.99 11.92
CA SER A 58 8.38 -7.42 12.71
C SER A 58 9.40 -8.15 11.83
N PRO A 59 10.69 -8.20 12.21
CA PRO A 59 11.66 -9.09 11.59
C PRO A 59 11.18 -10.55 11.61
N VAL A 60 11.31 -11.21 10.46
CA VAL A 60 10.95 -12.61 10.24
C VAL A 60 12.13 -13.50 10.58
N ARG A 61 11.89 -14.46 11.47
CA ARG A 61 12.88 -15.45 11.95
C ARG A 61 12.51 -16.88 11.61
N TYR A 62 11.27 -17.12 11.15
CA TYR A 62 10.72 -18.43 10.82
C TYR A 62 10.11 -18.43 9.40
N PRO A 63 10.33 -19.47 8.58
CA PRO A 63 9.77 -19.55 7.22
C PRO A 63 8.24 -19.38 7.10
N PRO A 64 7.39 -19.88 8.03
CA PRO A 64 5.93 -19.70 7.95
C PRO A 64 5.46 -18.24 8.04
N ASP A 65 6.23 -17.34 8.67
CA ASP A 65 5.88 -15.92 8.76
C ASP A 65 6.02 -15.27 7.38
N LEU A 66 7.12 -15.55 6.66
CA LEU A 66 7.31 -15.09 5.28
C LEU A 66 6.22 -15.63 4.36
N ALA A 67 5.87 -16.92 4.47
CA ALA A 67 4.77 -17.51 3.70
C ALA A 67 3.43 -16.80 3.99
N THR A 68 3.16 -16.49 5.26
CA THR A 68 1.99 -15.70 5.68
C THR A 68 1.99 -14.28 5.11
N HIS A 69 3.16 -13.63 5.05
CA HIS A 69 3.29 -12.28 4.46
C HIS A 69 3.12 -12.30 2.93
N ILE A 70 3.64 -13.31 2.23
CA ILE A 70 3.45 -13.51 0.78
C ILE A 70 1.98 -13.83 0.46
N SER A 71 1.31 -14.63 1.29
CA SER A 71 -0.14 -14.87 1.21
C SER A 71 -0.94 -13.58 1.44
N THR A 72 -0.54 -12.76 2.43
CA THR A 72 -1.16 -11.45 2.69
C THR A 72 -0.96 -10.47 1.53
N SER A 73 0.23 -10.44 0.92
CA SER A 73 0.52 -9.67 -0.31
C SER A 73 -0.45 -10.05 -1.44
N THR A 74 -0.60 -11.34 -1.67
CA THR A 74 -1.49 -11.91 -2.69
C THR A 74 -2.96 -11.59 -2.43
N SER A 75 -3.42 -11.71 -1.17
CA SER A 75 -4.81 -11.48 -0.76
C SER A 75 -5.21 -10.00 -0.72
N THR A 76 -4.24 -9.09 -0.56
CA THR A 76 -4.49 -7.63 -0.52
C THR A 76 -4.16 -6.91 -1.84
N SER A 77 -3.54 -7.62 -2.80
CA SER A 77 -2.90 -7.03 -3.98
C SER A 77 -1.95 -5.88 -3.61
N LYS A 78 -1.13 -6.06 -2.57
CA LYS A 78 -0.03 -5.13 -2.22
C LYS A 78 1.31 -5.86 -2.33
N PRO A 79 2.34 -5.29 -2.98
CA PRO A 79 3.64 -5.93 -3.08
C PRO A 79 4.26 -6.07 -1.70
N LEU A 80 4.98 -7.18 -1.47
CA LEU A 80 5.78 -7.38 -0.27
C LEU A 80 7.25 -7.11 -0.59
N LEU A 81 7.79 -6.06 0.00
CA LEU A 81 9.21 -5.73 -0.05
C LEU A 81 9.90 -6.43 1.12
N THR A 82 11.01 -7.11 0.86
CA THR A 82 11.78 -7.79 1.91
C THR A 82 13.22 -7.30 1.93
N LEU A 83 13.71 -6.90 3.11
CA LEU A 83 15.13 -6.65 3.36
C LEU A 83 15.76 -7.88 4.02
N TRP A 84 16.58 -8.59 3.26
CA TRP A 84 17.38 -9.72 3.75
C TRP A 84 18.63 -9.17 4.43
N THR A 85 18.78 -9.50 5.72
CA THR A 85 19.73 -8.87 6.64
C THR A 85 20.37 -9.93 7.55
N THR A 86 21.47 -9.60 8.24
CA THR A 86 21.99 -10.43 9.35
C THR A 86 22.37 -9.57 10.55
N SER A 87 22.34 -10.16 11.75
CA SER A 87 22.64 -9.47 13.02
C SER A 87 24.04 -8.83 13.06
N TYR A 88 25.00 -9.45 12.39
CA TYR A 88 26.40 -9.03 12.31
C TYR A 88 26.70 -8.08 11.14
N CYS A 89 25.79 -7.91 10.18
CA CYS A 89 25.97 -7.05 9.00
C CYS A 89 26.04 -5.55 9.39
N SER A 90 27.15 -4.88 9.07
CA SER A 90 27.36 -3.45 9.34
C SER A 90 26.47 -2.57 8.46
N THR A 91 26.50 -2.73 7.14
CA THR A 91 25.69 -1.97 6.17
C THR A 91 24.19 -2.08 6.46
N CYS A 92 23.74 -3.25 6.92
CA CYS A 92 22.34 -3.51 7.23
C CYS A 92 21.81 -2.62 8.39
N LYS A 93 22.67 -2.26 9.34
CA LYS A 93 22.34 -1.35 10.47
C LYS A 93 22.10 0.10 10.01
N THR A 94 22.53 0.45 8.79
CA THR A 94 22.19 1.72 8.12
C THR A 94 20.97 1.57 7.23
N VAL A 95 20.88 0.48 6.45
CA VAL A 95 19.83 0.26 5.43
C VAL A 95 18.46 -0.03 6.03
N SER A 96 18.39 -0.80 7.12
CA SER A 96 17.13 -1.12 7.83
C SER A 96 16.38 0.13 8.32
N PRO A 97 16.97 1.01 9.16
CA PRO A 97 16.29 2.23 9.61
C PRO A 97 16.04 3.23 8.48
N LEU A 98 16.89 3.27 7.44
CA LEU A 98 16.67 4.10 6.25
C LEU A 98 15.37 3.71 5.53
N LEU A 99 15.15 2.42 5.28
CA LEU A 99 13.93 1.93 4.62
C LEU A 99 12.68 2.08 5.49
N ARG A 100 12.80 1.85 6.80
CA ARG A 100 11.70 2.14 7.74
C ARG A 100 11.28 3.61 7.66
N ALA A 101 12.22 4.54 7.74
CA ALA A 101 11.94 5.99 7.62
C ALA A 101 11.39 6.42 6.24
N ILE A 102 11.75 5.70 5.15
CA ILE A 102 11.18 5.90 3.80
C ILE A 102 9.71 5.44 3.75
N LEU A 103 9.40 4.32 4.38
CA LEU A 103 8.04 3.75 4.38
C LEU A 103 7.11 4.51 5.34
N GLU A 104 7.62 4.96 6.48
CA GLU A 104 6.91 5.74 7.50
C GLU A 104 6.60 7.17 7.05
N SER A 105 7.35 7.73 6.10
CA SER A 105 7.02 9.02 5.45
C SER A 105 5.96 8.91 4.34
N GLY A 106 5.44 7.71 4.09
CA GLY A 106 4.35 7.45 3.13
C GLY A 106 4.78 7.24 1.69
N VAL A 107 6.07 6.98 1.42
CA VAL A 107 6.54 6.68 0.05
C VAL A 107 5.88 5.39 -0.45
N GLY A 108 5.24 5.46 -1.62
CA GLY A 108 4.47 4.36 -2.22
C GLY A 108 2.97 4.36 -1.89
N GLU A 109 2.50 5.08 -0.86
CA GLU A 109 1.06 5.06 -0.48
C GLU A 109 0.14 5.61 -1.57
N LYS A 110 0.63 6.58 -2.37
CA LYS A 110 -0.10 7.15 -3.52
C LYS A 110 -0.38 6.12 -4.62
N GLU A 111 0.45 5.09 -4.73
CA GLU A 111 0.42 4.10 -5.80
C GLU A 111 -0.31 2.81 -5.39
N GLY A 112 -0.92 2.78 -4.20
CA GLY A 112 -1.53 1.59 -3.60
C GLY A 112 -0.78 1.01 -2.39
N GLY A 113 0.37 1.59 -2.00
CA GLY A 113 1.12 1.22 -0.79
C GLY A 113 1.73 -0.19 -0.78
N VAL A 114 2.69 -0.42 0.11
CA VAL A 114 3.47 -1.68 0.15
C VAL A 114 3.40 -2.37 1.51
N LEU A 115 3.64 -3.67 1.51
CA LEU A 115 4.01 -4.43 2.70
C LEU A 115 5.54 -4.46 2.82
N PHE A 116 6.09 -4.42 4.03
CA PHE A 116 7.54 -4.52 4.25
C PHE A 116 7.87 -5.44 5.42
N ALA A 117 8.87 -6.30 5.24
CA ALA A 117 9.44 -7.13 6.31
C ALA A 117 10.97 -7.19 6.21
N GLU A 118 11.64 -7.30 7.36
CA GLU A 118 13.04 -7.72 7.41
C GLU A 118 13.11 -9.23 7.59
N ILE A 119 14.07 -9.89 6.94
CA ILE A 119 14.32 -11.32 7.07
C ILE A 119 15.69 -11.51 7.72
N GLU A 120 15.72 -12.07 8.93
CA GLU A 120 16.97 -12.45 9.60
C GLU A 120 17.55 -13.68 8.90
N TYR A 121 18.45 -13.45 7.94
CA TYR A 121 19.04 -14.50 7.12
C TYR A 121 20.03 -15.40 7.89
N ASP A 122 20.47 -14.94 9.06
CA ASP A 122 21.25 -15.71 10.05
C ASP A 122 20.39 -16.33 11.17
N ALA A 123 19.06 -16.26 11.09
CA ALA A 123 18.19 -17.05 11.96
C ALA A 123 18.28 -18.55 11.56
N PRO A 124 18.44 -19.49 12.53
CA PRO A 124 18.68 -20.90 12.22
C PRO A 124 17.65 -21.52 11.26
N ASP A 125 16.37 -21.25 11.46
CA ASP A 125 15.29 -21.84 10.65
C ASP A 125 15.23 -21.27 9.22
N ILE A 126 15.62 -20.00 9.04
CA ILE A 126 15.76 -19.35 7.72
C ILE A 126 16.94 -19.94 6.94
N MET A 127 18.06 -20.21 7.64
CA MET A 127 19.23 -20.88 7.06
C MET A 127 18.90 -22.33 6.68
N ASN A 128 18.27 -23.09 7.59
CA ASN A 128 17.96 -24.50 7.43
C ASN A 128 17.00 -24.78 6.25
N GLU A 129 16.01 -23.92 6.00
CA GLU A 129 15.10 -24.07 4.84
C GLU A 129 15.71 -23.62 3.49
N GLY A 130 16.94 -23.10 3.48
CA GLY A 130 17.64 -22.66 2.27
C GLY A 130 16.95 -21.51 1.54
N LEU A 131 16.20 -20.66 2.25
CA LEU A 131 15.33 -19.63 1.65
C LEU A 131 16.08 -18.64 0.75
N GLY A 132 17.35 -18.36 1.05
CA GLY A 132 18.18 -17.50 0.21
C GLY A 132 18.43 -18.08 -1.18
N MET A 133 18.60 -19.41 -1.30
CA MET A 133 18.65 -20.07 -2.60
C MET A 133 17.29 -20.02 -3.31
N ARG A 134 16.20 -20.31 -2.57
CA ARG A 134 14.82 -20.29 -3.06
C ARG A 134 14.42 -18.95 -3.70
N TYR A 135 14.92 -17.83 -3.17
CA TYR A 135 14.63 -16.48 -3.65
C TYR A 135 15.83 -15.76 -4.29
N MET A 136 16.91 -16.50 -4.61
CA MET A 136 18.13 -16.04 -5.29
C MET A 136 18.87 -14.89 -4.58
N VAL A 137 18.79 -14.83 -3.25
CA VAL A 137 19.52 -13.91 -2.37
C VAL A 137 20.97 -14.37 -2.29
N ARG A 138 21.88 -13.60 -2.87
CA ARG A 138 23.31 -13.94 -3.02
C ARG A 138 24.25 -13.18 -2.08
N SER A 139 23.75 -12.18 -1.35
CA SER A 139 24.52 -11.38 -0.38
C SER A 139 23.57 -10.66 0.60
N VAL A 140 24.11 -10.04 1.65
CA VAL A 140 23.37 -9.15 2.55
C VAL A 140 24.06 -7.77 2.66
N PRO A 141 23.30 -6.65 2.79
CA PRO A 141 21.85 -6.58 2.61
C PRO A 141 21.44 -6.94 1.17
N SER A 142 20.22 -7.43 1.01
CA SER A 142 19.56 -7.56 -0.30
C SER A 142 18.09 -7.20 -0.17
N LEU A 143 17.56 -6.48 -1.17
CA LEU A 143 16.13 -6.22 -1.32
C LEU A 143 15.53 -7.17 -2.33
N VAL A 144 14.40 -7.79 -1.99
CA VAL A 144 13.61 -8.65 -2.88
C VAL A 144 12.15 -8.24 -2.79
N GLY A 145 11.56 -7.84 -3.92
CA GLY A 145 10.12 -7.64 -4.05
C GLY A 145 9.38 -8.94 -4.36
N PHE A 146 8.18 -9.09 -3.79
CA PHE A 146 7.24 -10.20 -4.05
C PHE A 146 5.87 -9.68 -4.50
N TRP A 147 5.23 -10.41 -5.42
CA TRP A 147 3.89 -10.13 -5.93
C TRP A 147 3.14 -11.44 -6.25
N ARG A 148 1.90 -11.55 -5.77
CA ARG A 148 0.97 -12.68 -6.04
C ARG A 148 1.54 -14.10 -5.81
N GLY A 149 2.54 -14.25 -4.94
CA GLY A 149 3.18 -15.53 -4.62
C GLY A 149 4.62 -15.65 -5.14
N GLU A 150 4.99 -14.85 -6.13
CA GLU A 150 6.26 -14.95 -6.86
C GLU A 150 7.22 -13.81 -6.51
N VAL A 151 8.51 -14.00 -6.81
CA VAL A 151 9.50 -12.91 -6.75
C VAL A 151 9.31 -12.02 -7.97
N MET A 152 9.31 -10.71 -7.76
CA MET A 152 9.25 -9.71 -8.82
C MET A 152 10.51 -9.79 -9.69
N GLY A 153 10.34 -10.25 -10.94
CA GLY A 153 11.41 -10.74 -11.82
C GLY A 153 12.03 -9.72 -12.79
N GLY A 154 11.69 -8.44 -12.68
CA GLY A 154 12.23 -7.38 -13.53
C GLY A 154 13.62 -6.87 -13.08
N GLU A 155 14.29 -6.18 -14.00
CA GLU A 155 15.51 -5.42 -13.69
C GLU A 155 15.20 -4.33 -12.64
N GLY A 156 16.04 -4.21 -11.61
CA GLY A 156 15.81 -3.32 -10.45
C GLY A 156 14.84 -3.85 -9.38
N GLU A 157 14.09 -4.93 -9.60
CA GLU A 157 13.10 -5.43 -8.62
C GLU A 157 13.71 -6.31 -7.50
N ARG A 158 14.97 -6.72 -7.70
CA ARG A 158 15.88 -7.25 -6.67
C ARG A 158 17.15 -6.40 -6.68
N LEU A 159 17.60 -5.93 -5.51
CA LEU A 159 18.82 -5.14 -5.35
C LEU A 159 19.78 -5.81 -4.37
N GLY A 160 21.05 -5.94 -4.73
CA GLY A 160 22.10 -6.39 -3.84
C GLY A 160 22.76 -5.25 -3.06
N SER A 161 23.60 -5.63 -2.09
CA SER A 161 24.33 -4.71 -1.19
C SER A 161 25.03 -3.54 -1.89
N ARG A 162 25.58 -3.76 -3.09
CA ARG A 162 26.24 -2.69 -3.89
C ARG A 162 25.23 -1.68 -4.42
N GLU A 163 24.20 -2.14 -5.14
CA GLU A 163 23.17 -1.28 -5.75
C GLU A 163 22.44 -0.45 -4.67
N ILE A 164 22.16 -1.05 -3.51
CA ILE A 164 21.57 -0.37 -2.35
C ILE A 164 22.44 0.81 -1.85
N GLN A 165 23.77 0.70 -1.92
CA GLN A 165 24.69 1.76 -1.52
C GLN A 165 24.85 2.83 -2.62
N GLU A 166 24.82 2.44 -3.89
CA GLU A 166 24.93 3.35 -5.04
C GLU A 166 23.65 4.21 -5.24
N LEU A 167 22.46 3.67 -4.94
CA LEU A 167 21.18 4.40 -4.98
C LEU A 167 21.04 5.50 -3.92
N GLY A 168 21.65 5.31 -2.74
CA GLY A 168 21.38 6.12 -1.56
C GLY A 168 19.89 6.20 -1.18
N ARG A 169 19.48 7.30 -0.55
CA ARG A 169 18.07 7.53 -0.16
C ARG A 169 17.14 7.63 -1.36
N GLU A 170 17.44 8.51 -2.30
CA GLU A 170 16.50 8.92 -3.35
C GLU A 170 16.17 7.75 -4.30
N GLY A 171 17.17 6.93 -4.62
CA GLY A 171 16.97 5.72 -5.41
C GLY A 171 16.19 4.62 -4.67
N LEU A 172 16.36 4.48 -3.34
CA LEU A 172 15.54 3.58 -2.53
C LEU A 172 14.09 4.07 -2.39
N GLU A 173 13.86 5.38 -2.32
CA GLU A 173 12.51 5.93 -2.36
C GLU A 173 11.83 5.67 -3.70
N GLU A 174 12.53 5.87 -4.83
CA GLU A 174 11.98 5.52 -6.15
C GLU A 174 11.76 4.01 -6.31
N TRP A 175 12.64 3.16 -5.75
CA TRP A 175 12.46 1.71 -5.73
C TRP A 175 11.18 1.28 -4.98
N VAL A 176 10.82 1.98 -3.89
CA VAL A 176 9.55 1.74 -3.19
C VAL A 176 8.35 2.20 -4.04
N ARG A 177 8.42 3.39 -4.66
CA ARG A 177 7.36 3.89 -5.57
C ARG A 177 7.15 2.96 -6.77
N ALA A 178 8.24 2.50 -7.38
CA ALA A 178 8.29 1.55 -8.48
C ALA A 178 7.51 0.27 -8.17
N CYS A 179 7.85 -0.37 -7.05
CA CYS A 179 7.20 -1.60 -6.62
C CYS A 179 5.73 -1.38 -6.29
N ALA A 180 5.39 -0.27 -5.60
CA ALA A 180 4.01 0.09 -5.28
C ALA A 180 3.16 0.28 -6.55
N ARG A 181 3.66 1.06 -7.52
CA ARG A 181 3.01 1.33 -8.81
C ARG A 181 2.83 0.06 -9.64
N LYS A 182 3.80 -0.85 -9.65
CA LYS A 182 3.61 -2.18 -10.25
C LYS A 182 2.45 -2.94 -9.59
N GLY A 183 2.27 -2.82 -8.27
CA GLY A 183 1.09 -3.34 -7.58
C GLY A 183 -0.23 -2.66 -8.00
N GLY A 184 -0.20 -1.38 -8.36
CA GLY A 184 -1.32 -0.64 -8.96
C GLY A 184 -1.67 -1.11 -10.37
N GLU A 185 -0.70 -1.06 -11.29
CA GLU A 185 -0.84 -1.47 -12.71
C GLU A 185 -1.46 -2.88 -12.84
N TRP A 186 -1.02 -3.81 -12.00
CA TRP A 186 -1.54 -5.19 -11.97
C TRP A 186 -2.85 -5.36 -11.20
N ARG A 187 -3.29 -4.39 -10.38
CA ARG A 187 -4.63 -4.36 -9.78
C ARG A 187 -5.67 -3.86 -10.78
N GLU A 188 -5.31 -2.88 -11.62
CA GLU A 188 -6.19 -2.35 -12.67
C GLU A 188 -6.36 -3.29 -13.87
N GLY A 189 -5.58 -4.38 -13.89
CA GLY A 189 -5.76 -5.49 -14.84
C GLY A 189 -5.18 -5.21 -16.23
N HIS A 190 -4.30 -4.23 -16.38
CA HIS A 190 -3.69 -3.85 -17.65
C HIS A 190 -2.55 -4.84 -18.02
N PRO A 191 -2.70 -5.68 -19.06
CA PRO A 191 -1.76 -6.77 -19.31
C PRO A 191 -0.57 -6.29 -20.14
N GLY A 192 0.52 -5.91 -19.47
CA GLY A 192 1.82 -5.66 -20.09
C GLY A 192 2.02 -4.22 -20.56
N GLY A 193 2.77 -3.45 -19.78
CA GLY A 193 3.66 -2.42 -20.30
C GLY A 193 5.07 -3.00 -20.41
N GLU A 194 5.74 -2.81 -21.55
CA GLU A 194 7.15 -3.22 -21.70
C GLU A 194 8.03 -2.44 -20.71
N GLY A 195 9.08 -3.10 -20.20
CA GLY A 195 9.70 -2.76 -18.92
C GLY A 195 10.15 -1.30 -18.75
N LEU A 196 9.34 -0.50 -18.04
CA LEU A 196 9.60 0.92 -17.73
C LEU A 196 10.91 1.15 -16.96
N PHE A 197 11.47 0.09 -16.35
CA PHE A 197 12.74 0.10 -15.63
C PHE A 197 13.98 0.06 -16.54
N GLY A 198 13.89 -0.56 -17.72
CA GLY A 198 15.02 -0.68 -18.65
C GLY A 198 15.50 0.65 -19.25
N GLY A 199 14.68 1.70 -19.15
CA GLY A 199 15.06 3.08 -19.48
C GLY A 199 15.64 3.85 -18.30
N LEU A 200 14.95 3.84 -17.15
CA LEU A 200 15.27 4.72 -16.02
C LEU A 200 16.53 4.29 -15.25
N TRP A 201 16.70 2.98 -15.01
CA TRP A 201 17.83 2.47 -14.22
C TRP A 201 19.17 2.54 -14.97
N LYS A 202 19.13 2.52 -16.29
CA LYS A 202 20.32 2.60 -17.17
C LYS A 202 21.08 3.93 -17.05
N GLY A 203 20.49 4.94 -16.41
CA GLY A 203 21.11 6.23 -16.12
C GLY A 203 21.88 6.33 -14.79
N TRP A 204 21.66 5.41 -13.84
CA TRP A 204 22.22 5.50 -12.48
C TRP A 204 23.62 4.88 -12.33
N GLY A 205 24.11 4.19 -13.37
CA GLY A 205 25.44 3.55 -13.39
C GLY A 205 26.50 4.35 -14.16
N LYS A 206 26.79 5.58 -13.73
CA LYS A 206 27.87 6.44 -14.27
C LYS A 206 28.59 7.22 -13.19
#